data_AF-A0A7S3GTC3-F1
#
_entry.id   AF-A0A7S3GTC3-F1
#
_cell.length_a   1.000
_cell.length_b   1.000
_cell.length_c   1.000
_cell.angle_alpha   90.00
_cell.angle_beta   90.00
_cell.angle_gamma   90.00
#
_symmetry.space_group_name_H-M   'P 1'
#
loop_
_entity.id
_entity.type
_entity.pdbx_description
1 polymer ?
#
loop_
_entity_poly.entity_id
_entity_poly.type
_entity_poly.pdbx_seq_one_letter_code
_entity_poly.pdbx_strand_id
1 'polypeptide(L)'
;RGAGVAGSSAPGSTLNVGGKHVTHQVVDRPPDSFDQREGREYIQPQWVFDSFNNGCQLPVALYAPGRAPPPHLSPFVDDQAEGYVPRQRELLDRLAQEAGVSSGA
;
A
#
# COMPACT_ATOMS: atom_id res chain seq x y z
N ARG A 1 -14.25 -0.92 -3.16
CA ARG A 1 -14.72 -2.23 -2.62
C ARG A 1 -14.34 -3.33 -3.61
N GLY A 2 -13.58 -4.35 -3.18
CA GLY A 2 -13.32 -5.54 -3.98
C GLY A 2 -12.44 -6.52 -3.21
N ALA A 3 -12.94 -7.73 -2.94
CA ALA A 3 -12.11 -8.81 -2.45
C ALA A 3 -11.14 -9.20 -3.58
N GLY A 4 -9.84 -9.10 -3.34
CA GLY A 4 -8.79 -9.49 -4.28
C GLY A 4 -8.41 -10.96 -4.13
N VAL A 5 -7.79 -11.53 -5.16
CA VAL A 5 -7.14 -12.85 -5.06
C VAL A 5 -5.68 -12.60 -4.69
N ALA A 6 -5.23 -13.21 -3.58
CA ALA A 6 -3.85 -13.17 -3.15
C ALA A 6 -3.18 -14.53 -3.35
N GLY A 7 -1.89 -14.53 -3.62
CA GLY A 7 -1.05 -15.71 -3.76
C GLY A 7 0.40 -15.35 -3.53
N SER A 8 1.27 -16.36 -3.44
CA SER A 8 2.68 -16.19 -3.11
C SER A 8 3.56 -16.87 -4.16
N SER A 9 4.86 -16.58 -4.15
CA SER A 9 5.83 -17.31 -4.97
C SER A 9 6.26 -18.65 -4.35
N ALA A 10 5.60 -19.10 -3.29
CA ALA A 10 5.94 -20.35 -2.60
C ALA A 10 5.38 -21.57 -3.36
N PRO A 11 6.04 -22.75 -3.24
CA PRO A 11 5.49 -24.00 -3.76
C PRO A 11 4.05 -24.22 -3.27
N GLY A 12 3.14 -24.53 -4.18
CA GLY A 12 1.72 -24.74 -3.88
C GLY A 12 0.81 -23.52 -4.06
N SER A 13 1.33 -22.36 -4.48
CA SER A 13 0.44 -21.24 -4.83
C SER A 13 -0.36 -21.52 -6.10
N THR A 14 -1.64 -21.17 -6.06
CA THR A 14 -2.54 -21.23 -7.22
C THR A 14 -2.32 -20.09 -8.21
N LEU A 15 -1.57 -19.04 -7.82
CA LEU A 15 -1.23 -17.94 -8.70
C LEU A 15 0.13 -18.14 -9.32
N ASN A 16 0.16 -18.20 -10.65
CA ASN A 16 1.40 -18.13 -11.39
C ASN A 16 1.92 -16.67 -11.33
N VAL A 17 3.13 -16.47 -10.81
CA VAL A 17 3.79 -15.14 -10.79
C VAL A 17 3.81 -14.54 -12.21
N GLY A 18 3.97 -15.40 -13.23
CA GLY A 18 3.77 -15.25 -14.69
C GLY A 18 2.48 -14.58 -15.16
N GLY A 19 1.42 -14.63 -14.37
CA GLY A 19 0.06 -14.30 -14.80
C GLY A 19 -0.13 -12.81 -15.14
N LYS A 20 -0.72 -12.53 -16.30
CA LYS A 20 -1.11 -11.18 -16.72
C LYS A 20 -2.22 -10.56 -15.86
N HIS A 21 -2.92 -11.37 -15.06
CA HIS A 21 -3.99 -10.92 -14.16
C HIS A 21 -3.49 -10.35 -12.82
N VAL A 22 -2.20 -10.50 -12.50
CA VAL A 22 -1.61 -9.92 -11.29
C VAL A 22 -1.28 -8.45 -11.56
N THR A 23 -2.02 -7.56 -10.89
CA THR A 23 -1.92 -6.10 -11.07
C THR A 23 -0.91 -5.46 -10.13
N HIS A 24 -0.72 -6.03 -8.94
CA HIS A 24 0.21 -5.53 -7.92
C HIS A 24 1.10 -6.67 -7.43
N GLN A 25 2.38 -6.39 -7.23
CA GLN A 25 3.31 -7.31 -6.60
C GLN A 25 3.98 -6.64 -5.42
N VAL A 26 3.79 -7.24 -4.24
CA VAL A 26 4.41 -6.79 -3.00
C VAL A 26 5.86 -7.30 -2.96
N VAL A 27 6.80 -6.38 -2.77
CA VAL A 27 8.24 -6.66 -2.82
C VAL A 27 8.96 -5.96 -1.68
N ASP A 28 9.79 -6.72 -0.96
CA ASP A 28 10.60 -6.25 0.19
C ASP A 28 12.11 -6.42 -0.06
N ARG A 29 12.52 -6.35 -1.33
CA ARG A 29 13.91 -6.57 -1.78
C ARG A 29 14.33 -5.49 -2.78
N PRO A 30 15.64 -5.25 -2.97
CA PRO A 30 16.13 -4.20 -3.86
C PRO A 30 15.58 -4.33 -5.29
N PRO A 31 15.35 -3.21 -6.02
CA PRO A 31 14.80 -3.22 -7.38
C PRO A 31 15.49 -4.17 -8.34
N ASP A 32 16.82 -4.32 -8.22
CA ASP A 32 17.63 -5.14 -9.11
C ASP A 32 17.53 -6.66 -8.84
N SER A 33 16.80 -7.06 -7.81
CA SER A 33 16.68 -8.47 -7.38
C SER A 33 15.45 -9.19 -7.94
N PHE A 34 14.69 -8.56 -8.82
CA PHE A 34 13.51 -9.15 -9.45
C PHE A 34 13.20 -8.55 -10.82
N ASP A 35 12.64 -9.36 -11.70
CA ASP A 35 12.22 -8.88 -13.02
C ASP A 35 10.95 -8.04 -12.92
N GLN A 36 11.04 -6.83 -13.45
CA GLN A 36 9.88 -5.97 -13.66
C GLN A 36 9.11 -6.38 -14.91
N ARG A 37 7.80 -6.25 -14.86
CA ARG A 37 6.88 -6.64 -15.91
C ARG A 37 5.96 -5.50 -16.24
N GLU A 38 5.73 -5.32 -17.53
CA GLU A 38 4.83 -4.31 -18.04
C GLU A 38 3.41 -4.52 -17.51
N GLY A 39 2.73 -3.42 -17.20
CA GLY A 39 1.35 -3.42 -16.70
C GLY A 39 1.19 -3.92 -15.26
N ARG A 40 2.28 -4.01 -14.48
CA ARG A 40 2.25 -4.40 -13.07
C ARG A 40 2.85 -3.32 -12.18
N GLU A 41 2.14 -2.99 -11.11
CA GLU A 41 2.63 -2.10 -10.07
C GLU A 41 3.45 -2.88 -9.05
N TYR A 42 4.60 -2.31 -8.67
CA TYR A 42 5.49 -2.89 -7.67
C TYR A 42 5.47 -2.00 -6.43
N ILE A 43 5.11 -2.59 -5.30
CA ILE A 43 4.87 -1.87 -4.05
C ILE A 43 5.58 -2.55 -2.88
N GLN A 44 5.98 -1.75 -1.90
CA GLN A 44 6.47 -2.24 -0.61
C GLN A 44 5.30 -2.72 0.27
N PRO A 45 5.55 -3.64 1.24
CA PRO A 45 4.51 -4.13 2.15
C PRO A 45 3.72 -3.02 2.86
N GLN A 46 4.37 -1.89 3.17
CA GLN A 46 3.74 -0.76 3.84
C GLN A 46 2.53 -0.19 3.08
N TRP A 47 2.54 -0.21 1.74
CA TRP A 47 1.40 0.27 0.96
C TRP A 47 0.11 -0.47 1.30
N VAL A 48 0.20 -1.78 1.57
CA VAL A 48 -0.95 -2.62 1.91
C VAL A 48 -1.55 -2.17 3.24
N PHE A 49 -0.71 -1.99 4.26
CA PHE A 49 -1.14 -1.60 5.59
C PHE A 49 -1.66 -0.16 5.62
N ASP A 50 -0.95 0.78 5.00
CA ASP A 50 -1.37 2.17 4.94
C ASP A 50 -2.69 2.30 4.17
N SER A 51 -2.84 1.62 3.03
CA SER A 51 -4.09 1.64 2.27
C SER A 51 -5.25 1.01 3.03
N PHE A 52 -4.98 -0.09 3.75
CA PHE A 52 -5.99 -0.74 4.59
C PHE A 52 -6.44 0.18 5.73
N ASN A 53 -5.49 0.75 6.47
CA ASN A 53 -5.77 1.61 7.61
C ASN A 53 -6.53 2.89 7.21
N ASN A 54 -6.22 3.46 6.05
CA ASN A 54 -6.90 4.65 5.54
C ASN A 54 -8.16 4.34 4.73
N GLY A 55 -8.51 3.06 4.54
CA GLY A 55 -9.70 2.62 3.82
C GLY A 55 -9.70 2.91 2.31
N CYS A 56 -8.59 3.38 1.73
CA CYS A 56 -8.47 3.76 0.33
C CYS A 56 -7.16 3.25 -0.29
N GLN A 57 -7.13 3.06 -1.62
CA GLN A 57 -5.89 2.73 -2.32
C GLN A 57 -5.01 3.97 -2.41
N LEU A 58 -3.83 3.93 -1.79
CA LEU A 58 -2.90 5.05 -1.80
C LEU A 58 -2.09 5.11 -3.11
N PRO A 59 -1.50 6.26 -3.46
CA PRO A 59 -0.61 6.37 -4.63
C PRO A 59 0.59 5.42 -4.55
N VAL A 60 0.69 4.49 -5.51
CA VAL A 60 1.74 3.44 -5.54
C VAL A 60 3.16 3.99 -5.65
N ALA A 61 3.36 5.11 -6.34
CA ALA A 61 4.69 5.67 -6.62
C ALA A 61 5.49 6.04 -5.36
N LEU A 62 4.81 6.38 -4.25
CA LEU A 62 5.48 6.67 -2.97
C LEU A 62 6.02 5.41 -2.28
N TYR A 63 5.53 4.23 -2.68
CA TYR A 63 5.83 2.94 -2.08
C TYR A 63 6.59 2.01 -3.03
N ALA A 64 7.12 2.53 -4.13
CA ALA A 64 7.92 1.75 -5.07
C ALA A 64 9.15 1.12 -4.38
N PRO A 65 9.59 -0.10 -4.75
CA PRO A 65 10.79 -0.71 -4.21
C PRO A 65 12.01 0.21 -4.30
N GLY A 66 12.86 0.20 -3.27
CA GLY A 66 14.05 1.05 -3.20
C GLY A 66 13.79 2.52 -2.82
N ARG A 67 12.53 2.95 -2.73
CA ARG A 67 12.17 4.28 -2.21
C ARG A 67 11.95 4.22 -0.70
N ALA A 68 12.36 5.25 0.03
CA ALA A 68 11.92 5.40 1.42
C ALA A 68 10.40 5.67 1.44
N PRO A 69 9.59 4.79 2.05
CA PRO A 69 8.15 5.00 2.11
C PRO A 69 7.80 6.18 3.04
N PRO A 70 6.60 6.76 2.93
CA PRO A 70 6.13 7.78 3.85
C PRO A 70 6.14 7.28 5.31
N PRO A 71 6.23 8.17 6.32
CA PRO A 71 6.06 7.76 7.71
C PRO A 71 4.71 7.07 7.93
N HIS A 72 4.73 5.89 8.55
CA HIS A 72 3.50 5.17 8.91
C HIS A 72 2.78 5.89 10.05
N LEU A 73 1.46 5.99 9.96
CA LEU A 73 0.60 6.46 11.05
C LEU A 73 -0.16 5.28 11.64
N SER A 74 -0.03 5.10 12.96
CA SER A 74 -0.74 4.05 13.68
C SER A 74 -2.25 4.29 13.61
N PRO A 75 -3.07 3.26 13.37
CA PRO A 75 -4.53 3.38 13.45
C PRO A 75 -5.04 3.44 14.90
N PHE A 76 -4.15 3.29 15.89
CA PHE A 76 -4.50 3.23 17.31
C PHE A 76 -4.13 4.51 18.08
N VAL A 77 -3.50 5.48 17.41
CA VAL A 77 -3.07 6.74 18.02
C VAL A 77 -4.01 7.85 17.58
N ASP A 78 -4.48 8.64 18.54
CA ASP A 78 -5.18 9.89 18.29
C ASP A 78 -4.14 11.02 18.24
N ASP A 79 -3.79 11.45 17.03
CA ASP A 79 -2.79 12.49 16.79
C ASP A 79 -3.16 13.84 17.46
N GLN A 80 -4.46 14.11 17.65
CA GLN A 80 -4.93 15.32 18.34
C GLN A 80 -4.73 15.22 19.85
N ALA A 81 -5.04 14.06 20.43
CA ALA A 81 -4.83 13.81 21.86
C ALA A 81 -3.35 13.82 22.25
N GLU A 82 -2.47 13.37 21.36
CA GLU A 82 -1.01 13.43 21.53
C GLU A 82 -0.44 14.86 21.38
N GLY A 83 -1.25 15.83 20.93
CA GLY A 83 -0.85 17.24 20.79
C GLY A 83 0.05 17.54 19.59
N TYR A 84 0.19 16.60 18.64
CA TYR A 84 0.93 16.80 17.40
C TYR A 84 0.31 16.01 16.26
N VAL A 85 -0.13 16.73 15.22
CA VAL A 85 -0.65 16.14 13.98
C VAL A 85 0.46 16.12 12.93
N PRO A 86 0.94 14.94 12.49
CA PRO A 86 1.94 14.86 11.44
C PRO A 86 1.36 15.35 10.10
N ARG A 87 2.16 16.06 9.28
CA ARG A 87 1.75 16.46 7.91
C ARG A 87 1.22 15.28 7.06
N GLN A 88 1.75 14.09 7.30
CA GLN A 88 1.30 12.88 6.62
C GLN A 88 -0.20 12.60 6.86
N ARG A 89 -0.74 12.95 8.03
CA ARG A 89 -2.16 12.79 8.36
C ARG A 89 -3.03 13.58 7.39
N GLU A 90 -2.71 14.86 7.21
CA GLU A 90 -3.45 15.77 6.32
C GLU A 90 -3.50 15.25 4.88
N LEU A 91 -2.38 14.70 4.38
CA LEU A 91 -2.30 14.10 3.05
C LEU A 91 -3.21 12.87 2.93
N LEU A 92 -3.16 11.98 3.92
CA LEU A 92 -3.96 10.76 3.94
C LEU A 92 -5.46 11.05 4.05
N ASP A 93 -5.84 12.01 4.89
CA ASP A 93 -7.24 12.44 5.04
C ASP A 93 -7.78 13.02 3.73
N ARG A 94 -6.98 13.83 3.03
CA ARG A 94 -7.36 14.35 1.71
C ARG A 94 -7.55 13.23 0.70
N LEU A 95 -6.62 12.26 0.64
CA LEU A 95 -6.72 11.12 -0.28
C LEU A 95 -7.94 10.24 0.03
N ALA A 96 -8.22 10.02 1.32
CA ALA A 96 -9.39 9.27 1.76
C ALA A 96 -10.69 10.00 1.36
N GLN A 97 -10.76 11.32 1.54
CA GLN A 97 -11.90 12.13 1.10
C GLN A 97 -12.10 12.08 -0.42
N GLU A 98 -11.02 12.22 -1.20
CA GLU A 98 -11.04 12.10 -2.67
C GLU A 98 -11.50 10.70 -3.12
N ALA A 99 -11.18 9.66 -2.35
CA ALA A 99 -11.63 8.29 -2.56
C ALA A 99 -13.07 8.01 -2.04
N GLY A 100 -13.74 9.00 -1.46
CA GLY A 100 -15.09 8.85 -0.89
C GLY A 100 -15.13 8.02 0.40
N VAL A 101 -14.01 7.90 1.10
CA VAL A 101 -13.92 7.27 2.41
C VAL A 101 -14.17 8.34 3.47
N SER A 102 -15.25 8.20 4.23
CA SER A 102 -15.47 9.00 5.42
C SER A 102 -14.41 8.64 6.46
N SER A 103 -13.67 9.64 6.96
CA SER A 103 -12.79 9.48 8.12
C SER A 103 -13.57 8.76 9.23
N GLY A 104 -13.09 7.56 9.59
CA GLY A 104 -13.51 6.89 10.80
C GLY A 104 -13.03 7.73 11.98
N ALA A 105 -13.97 7.97 12.90
CA ALA A 105 -13.84 8.67 14.19
C ALA A 105 -12.45 8.62 14.83
#